data_AF-A0A8H6Z426-F1
#
_entry.id   AF-A0A8H6Z426-F1
#
_cell.length_a   1.000
_cell.length_b   1.000
_cell.length_c   1.000
_cell.angle_alpha   90.00
_cell.angle_beta   90.00
_cell.angle_gamma   90.00
#
_symmetry.space_group_name_H-M   'P 1'
#
loop_
_entity.id
_entity.type
_entity.pdbx_description
1 polymer ?
#
loop_
_entity_poly.entity_id
_entity_poly.type
_entity_poly.pdbx_seq_one_letter_code
_entity_poly.pdbx_strand_id
1 'polypeptide(L)'
;MDDVLGDTQRKVKSVLASWNAGDEKEVFDAAERDAILLKYVIPKLPTLLRDELRIKAKDQIMTPLTDILQWAEVIRPSIFSQILETEVFPKWLDALHIWLIQPQVSFEEIA
;
A
#
# COMPACT_ATOMS: atom_id res chain seq x y z
N MET A 1 -1.95 -32.17 -19.50
CA MET A 1 -1.70 -30.74 -19.80
C MET A 1 -2.12 -29.85 -18.64
N ASP A 2 -3.12 -30.24 -17.83
CA ASP A 2 -3.56 -29.48 -16.65
C ASP A 2 -2.52 -29.34 -15.54
N ASP A 3 -1.66 -30.35 -15.38
CA ASP A 3 -0.60 -30.36 -14.35
C ASP A 3 0.47 -29.27 -14.60
N VAL A 4 0.81 -29.04 -15.87
CA VAL A 4 1.79 -28.02 -16.27
C VAL A 4 1.23 -26.60 -16.08
N LEU A 5 -0.07 -26.39 -16.32
CA LEU A 5 -0.72 -25.10 -16.05
C LEU A 5 -0.78 -24.81 -14.54
N GLY A 6 -1.12 -25.82 -13.73
CA GLY A 6 -1.16 -25.68 -12.27
C GLY A 6 0.20 -25.29 -11.68
N ASP A 7 1.26 -25.93 -12.16
CA ASP A 7 2.63 -25.66 -11.71
C ASP A 7 3.12 -24.28 -12.14
N THR A 8 2.76 -23.85 -13.35
CA THR A 8 3.06 -22.51 -13.86
C THR A 8 2.31 -21.45 -13.04
N GLN A 9 1.02 -21.66 -12.76
CA GLN A 9 0.23 -20.74 -11.95
C GLN A 9 0.76 -20.64 -10.51
N ARG A 10 1.20 -21.75 -9.92
CA ARG A 10 1.78 -21.75 -8.57
C ARG A 10 3.11 -21.01 -8.52
N LYS A 11 3.98 -21.22 -9.51
CA LYS A 11 5.26 -20.50 -9.63
C LYS A 11 5.05 -19.00 -9.86
N VAL A 12 4.13 -18.61 -10.75
CA VAL A 12 3.78 -17.20 -10.97
C VAL A 12 3.22 -16.57 -9.70
N LYS A 13 2.31 -17.24 -8.98
CA LYS A 13 1.80 -16.75 -7.69
C LYS A 13 2.90 -16.62 -6.64
N SER A 14 3.81 -17.58 -6.56
CA SER A 14 4.94 -17.54 -5.63
C SER A 14 5.89 -16.37 -5.93
N VAL A 15 6.19 -16.13 -7.21
CA VAL A 15 7.07 -15.03 -7.63
C VAL A 15 6.38 -13.68 -7.39
N LEU A 16 5.10 -13.55 -7.72
CA LEU A 16 4.32 -12.34 -7.45
C LEU A 16 4.14 -12.08 -5.95
N ALA A 17 4.03 -13.13 -5.15
CA ALA A 17 3.90 -13.01 -3.70
C ALA A 17 5.20 -12.56 -3.02
N SER A 18 6.36 -12.85 -3.63
CA SER A 18 7.67 -12.38 -3.15
C SER A 18 8.14 -11.10 -3.82
N TRP A 19 7.35 -10.52 -4.72
CA TRP A 19 7.74 -9.36 -5.52
C TRP A 19 7.71 -8.09 -4.66
N ASN A 20 8.86 -7.42 -4.54
CA ASN A 20 8.99 -6.15 -3.83
C ASN A 20 9.01 -4.97 -4.81
N ALA A 21 8.70 -3.78 -4.30
CA ALA A 21 8.82 -2.55 -5.07
C ALA A 21 10.28 -2.34 -5.50
N GLY A 22 10.51 -2.19 -6.81
CA GLY A 22 11.82 -2.02 -7.41
C GLY A 22 12.29 -3.20 -8.25
N ASP A 23 11.87 -4.43 -7.97
CA ASP A 23 12.33 -5.60 -8.74
C ASP A 23 11.81 -5.55 -10.19
N GLU A 24 10.76 -4.75 -10.47
CA GLU A 24 10.26 -4.55 -11.82
C GLU A 24 11.27 -3.82 -12.73
N LYS A 25 12.27 -3.12 -12.16
CA LYS A 25 13.35 -2.42 -12.89
C LYS A 25 14.30 -3.37 -13.62
N GLU A 26 14.46 -4.59 -13.14
CA GLU A 26 15.46 -5.53 -13.67
C GLU A 26 14.92 -6.45 -14.77
N VAL A 27 13.60 -6.56 -14.90
CA VAL A 27 12.94 -7.59 -15.72
C VAL A 27 12.30 -7.04 -16.99
N PHE A 28 11.90 -5.77 -17.00
CA PHE A 28 11.04 -5.19 -18.05
C PHE A 28 11.58 -3.85 -18.54
N ASP A 29 11.26 -3.49 -19.79
CA ASP A 29 11.52 -2.13 -20.28
C ASP A 29 10.59 -1.10 -19.61
N ALA A 30 10.94 0.19 -19.70
CA ALA A 30 10.21 1.23 -18.99
C ALA A 30 8.71 1.31 -19.36
N ALA A 31 8.35 1.03 -20.61
CA ALA A 31 6.96 1.14 -21.06
C ALA A 31 6.11 -0.06 -20.60
N GLU A 32 6.69 -1.26 -20.63
CA GLU A 32 6.06 -2.47 -20.09
C GLU A 32 5.86 -2.38 -18.58
N ARG A 33 6.84 -1.82 -17.85
CA ARG A 33 6.75 -1.58 -16.40
C ARG A 33 5.59 -0.67 -16.05
N ASP A 34 5.50 0.49 -16.70
CA ASP A 34 4.42 1.43 -16.45
C ASP A 34 3.05 0.81 -16.73
N ALA A 35 2.94 0.01 -17.80
CA ALA A 35 1.70 -0.69 -18.14
C ALA A 35 1.30 -1.74 -17.09
N ILE A 36 2.26 -2.52 -16.59
CA ILE A 36 2.01 -3.54 -15.55
C ILE A 36 1.63 -2.87 -14.22
N LEU A 37 2.37 -1.84 -13.81
CA LEU A 37 2.10 -1.09 -12.57
C LEU A 37 0.70 -0.48 -12.60
N LEU A 38 0.36 0.20 -13.71
CA LEU A 38 -0.94 0.83 -13.88
C LEU A 38 -2.09 -0.17 -13.88
N LYS A 39 -1.88 -1.35 -14.49
CA LYS A 39 -2.94 -2.35 -14.64
C LYS A 39 -3.15 -3.20 -13.39
N TYR A 40 -2.09 -3.55 -12.66
CA TYR A 40 -2.17 -4.59 -11.63
C TYR A 40 -1.77 -4.14 -10.22
N VAL A 41 -0.90 -3.14 -10.09
CA VAL A 41 -0.39 -2.70 -8.78
C VAL A 41 -1.19 -1.49 -8.29
N ILE A 42 -1.19 -0.40 -9.06
CA ILE A 42 -1.81 0.88 -8.67
C ILE A 42 -3.26 0.72 -8.20
N PRO A 43 -4.14 -0.06 -8.86
CA PRO A 43 -5.53 -0.21 -8.41
C PRO A 43 -5.68 -0.89 -7.04
N LYS A 44 -4.69 -1.66 -6.59
CA LYS A 44 -4.76 -2.41 -5.33
C LYS A 44 -4.27 -1.61 -4.13
N LEU A 45 -3.42 -0.61 -4.34
CA LEU A 45 -2.85 0.18 -3.23
C LEU A 45 -3.92 0.97 -2.46
N PRO A 46 -4.88 1.67 -3.12
CA PRO A 46 -5.97 2.31 -2.40
C PRO A 46 -6.85 1.31 -1.66
N THR A 47 -7.11 0.13 -2.24
CA THR A 47 -7.90 -0.92 -1.60
C THR A 47 -7.23 -1.42 -0.32
N LEU A 48 -5.91 -1.66 -0.36
CA LEU A 48 -5.13 -2.06 0.82
C LEU A 48 -5.25 -1.03 1.95
N LEU A 49 -5.11 0.27 1.65
CA LEU A 49 -5.27 1.32 2.67
C LEU A 49 -6.71 1.42 3.17
N ARG A 50 -7.68 1.31 2.27
CA ARG A 50 -9.09 1.42 2.64
C ARG A 50 -9.47 0.36 3.65
N ASP A 51 -9.09 -0.89 3.36
CA ASP A 51 -9.56 -2.08 4.08
C ASP A 51 -8.74 -2.36 5.34
N GLU A 52 -7.42 -2.11 5.30
CA GLU A 52 -6.50 -2.54 6.35
C GLU A 52 -5.90 -1.39 7.18
N LEU A 53 -5.74 -0.18 6.64
CA LEU A 53 -5.17 0.93 7.39
C LEU A 53 -6.12 1.37 8.51
N ARG A 54 -5.64 1.29 9.75
CA ARG A 54 -6.34 1.77 10.94
C ARG A 54 -5.47 2.75 11.69
N ILE A 55 -5.90 4.01 11.76
CA ILE A 55 -5.24 5.06 12.54
C ILE A 55 -6.13 5.36 13.74
N LYS A 56 -5.83 4.74 14.89
CA LYS A 56 -6.56 4.90 16.15
C LYS A 56 -5.59 4.80 17.33
N ALA A 57 -5.79 5.60 18.37
CA ALA A 57 -4.86 5.72 19.50
C ALA A 57 -4.35 4.39 20.10
N LYS A 58 -5.22 3.39 20.26
CA LYS A 58 -4.90 2.14 20.98
C LYS A 58 -4.76 0.89 20.09
N ASP A 59 -5.07 1.01 18.81
CA ASP A 59 -5.14 -0.12 17.87
C ASP A 59 -4.77 0.37 16.47
N GLN A 60 -3.51 0.78 16.32
CA GLN A 60 -2.96 1.23 15.04
C GLN A 60 -2.54 0.03 14.20
N ILE A 61 -2.96 0.01 12.93
CA ILE A 61 -2.46 -0.91 11.92
C ILE A 61 -1.81 -0.07 10.84
N MET A 62 -0.50 0.08 10.93
CA MET A 62 0.30 0.95 10.06
C MET A 62 1.01 0.21 8.93
N THR A 63 1.06 -1.13 8.97
CA THR A 63 1.68 -1.97 7.94
C THR A 63 1.22 -1.60 6.51
N PRO A 64 -0.08 -1.37 6.23
CA PRO A 64 -0.53 -0.94 4.90
C PRO A 64 0.12 0.35 4.39
N LEU A 65 0.37 1.30 5.29
CA LEU A 65 1.05 2.54 4.94
C LEU A 65 2.53 2.27 4.64
N THR A 66 3.20 1.47 5.47
CA THR A 66 4.59 1.07 5.26
C THR A 66 4.77 0.32 3.93
N ASP A 67 3.87 -0.60 3.61
CA ASP A 67 3.90 -1.38 2.37
C ASP A 67 3.77 -0.48 1.14
N ILE A 68 2.90 0.53 1.20
CA ILE A 68 2.71 1.46 0.08
C ILE A 68 3.86 2.45 -0.06
N LEU A 69 4.48 2.87 1.04
CA LEU A 69 5.65 3.76 0.99
C LEU A 69 6.82 3.16 0.22
N GLN A 70 6.94 1.82 0.15
CA GLN A 70 7.93 1.14 -0.68
C GLN A 70 7.78 1.46 -2.18
N TRP A 71 6.56 1.80 -2.62
CA TRP A 71 6.26 2.12 -4.02
C TRP A 71 6.47 3.60 -4.37
N ALA A 72 6.83 4.45 -3.40
CA ALA A 72 6.90 5.90 -3.59
C ALA A 72 7.93 6.33 -4.66
N GLU A 73 9.03 5.58 -4.81
CA GLU A 73 10.07 5.84 -5.82
C GLU A 73 9.74 5.28 -7.21
N VAL A 74 8.73 4.42 -7.30
CA VAL A 74 8.34 3.72 -8.53
C VAL A 74 7.11 4.39 -9.16
N ILE A 75 6.17 4.84 -8.33
CA ILE A 75 4.92 5.44 -8.77
C ILE A 75 5.13 6.93 -9.06
N ARG A 76 4.50 7.43 -10.12
CA ARG A 76 4.50 8.86 -10.43
C ARG A 76 4.01 9.67 -9.21
N PRO A 77 4.73 10.73 -8.79
CA PRO A 77 4.37 11.50 -7.60
C PRO A 77 2.91 11.97 -7.57
N SER A 78 2.35 12.40 -8.70
CA SER A 78 0.95 12.84 -8.76
C SER A 78 -0.06 11.75 -8.41
N ILE A 79 0.19 10.50 -8.83
CA ILE A 79 -0.69 9.37 -8.50
C ILE A 79 -0.50 9.00 -7.03
N PHE A 80 0.74 8.95 -6.56
CA PHE A 80 1.04 8.63 -5.17
C PHE A 80 0.41 9.63 -4.20
N SER A 81 0.55 10.93 -4.47
CA SER A 81 -0.11 12.00 -3.71
C SER A 81 -1.62 11.83 -3.67
N GLN A 82 -2.25 11.52 -4.82
CA GLN A 82 -3.69 11.29 -4.87
C GLN A 82 -4.12 10.13 -3.96
N ILE A 83 -3.37 9.03 -3.94
CA ILE A 83 -3.68 7.88 -3.06
C ILE A 83 -3.62 8.28 -1.58
N LEU A 84 -2.58 9.02 -1.18
CA LEU A 84 -2.44 9.51 0.20
C LEU A 84 -3.57 10.48 0.58
N GLU A 85 -3.89 11.41 -0.30
CA GLU A 85 -4.98 12.38 -0.12
C GLU A 85 -6.33 11.69 0.05
N THR A 86 -6.59 10.62 -0.69
CA THR A 86 -7.88 9.92 -0.64
C THR A 86 -8.01 8.91 0.48
N GLU A 87 -6.95 8.19 0.84
CA GLU A 87 -7.06 7.03 1.73
C GLU A 87 -6.34 7.20 3.08
N VAL A 88 -5.31 8.06 3.16
CA VAL A 88 -4.51 8.23 4.38
C VAL A 88 -4.93 9.48 5.16
N PHE A 89 -4.93 10.65 4.51
CA PHE A 89 -5.18 11.91 5.20
C PHE A 89 -6.55 12.01 5.86
N PRO A 90 -7.66 11.51 5.29
CA PRO A 90 -8.94 11.55 5.98
C PRO A 90 -8.89 10.78 7.32
N LYS A 91 -8.37 9.55 7.30
CA LYS A 91 -8.23 8.70 8.50
C LYS A 91 -7.29 9.34 9.53
N TRP A 92 -6.19 9.94 9.07
CA TRP A 92 -5.21 10.59 9.93
C TRP A 92 -5.76 11.87 10.56
N LEU A 93 -6.42 12.72 9.78
CA LEU A 93 -7.04 13.96 10.26
C LEU A 93 -8.18 13.67 11.23
N ASP A 94 -8.99 12.64 10.99
CA ASP A 94 -10.03 12.19 11.92
C ASP A 94 -9.43 11.75 13.25
N ALA A 95 -8.37 10.93 13.22
CA ALA A 95 -7.67 10.48 14.42
C ALA A 95 -7.04 11.66 15.19
N LEU A 96 -6.37 12.56 14.47
CA LEU A 96 -5.78 13.77 15.04
C LEU A 96 -6.83 14.67 15.67
N HIS A 97 -7.97 14.88 15.00
CA HIS A 97 -9.07 15.66 15.54
C HIS A 97 -9.56 15.07 16.85
N ILE A 98 -9.79 13.75 16.90
CA ILE A 98 -10.19 13.03 18.12
C ILE A 98 -9.17 13.24 19.24
N TRP A 99 -7.87 13.09 18.95
CA TRP A 99 -6.81 13.28 19.96
C TRP A 99 -6.78 14.70 20.51
N LEU A 100 -6.96 15.71 19.66
CA LEU A 100 -6.89 17.12 20.08
C LEU A 100 -8.08 17.57 20.94
N ILE A 101 -9.24 16.93 20.82
CA ILE A 101 -10.45 17.32 21.57
C ILE A 101 -10.69 16.47 22.82
N GLN A 102 -9.86 15.46 23.09
CA GLN A 102 -10.02 14.61 24.26
C GLN A 102 -9.67 15.37 25.55
N PRO A 103 -10.57 15.36 26.57
CA PRO A 103 -10.39 16.14 27.80
C PRO A 103 -9.28 15.60 28.73
N GLN A 104 -8.77 14.39 28.48
CA GLN A 104 -7.69 13.75 29.22
C GLN A 104 -6.68 13.23 28.20
N VAL A 105 -5.62 13.98 27.92
CA VAL A 105 -4.55 13.54 27.00
C VAL A 105 -3.76 12.41 27.67
N SER A 106 -3.86 11.20 27.12
CA SER A 106 -2.97 10.10 27.48
C SER A 106 -1.74 10.12 26.57
N PHE A 107 -0.63 10.64 27.08
CA PHE A 107 0.65 10.67 26.35
C PHE A 107 1.23 9.27 26.08
N GLU A 108 0.69 8.21 26.69
CA GLU A 108 1.02 6.82 26.36
C GLU A 108 0.52 6.39 24.98
N GLU A 109 -0.43 7.12 24.37
CA GLU A 109 -1.02 6.78 23.06
C GLU A 109 -0.20 7.31 21.86
N ILE A 110 0.93 7.98 22.12
CA ILE A 110 1.80 8.62 21.10
C ILE A 110 3.09 7.80 20.84
N ALA A 111 3.33 6.71 21.56
CA ALA A 111 4.58 5.94 21.52
C ALA A 111 4.55 4.74 20.55
#